data_AF-A0A2N9VQJ5-F1
#
_entry.id   AF-A0A2N9VQJ5-F1
#
_cell.length_a   1.000
_cell.length_b   1.000
_cell.length_c   1.000
_cell.angle_alpha   90.00
_cell.angle_beta   90.00
_cell.angle_gamma   90.00
#
_symmetry.space_group_name_H-M   'P 1'
#
loop_
_entity.id
_entity.type
_entity.pdbx_description
1 polymer ?
#
loop_
_entity_poly.entity_id
_entity_poly.type
_entity_poly.pdbx_seq_one_letter_code
_entity_poly.pdbx_strand_id
1 'polypeptide(L)'
;MMDKFRTLAAMVGMTLIGPILMGFSVVCLIRGELPIRHSAFTAADHPILFYSIIFVLLYSAFKCAQISVMFAIGYLRGRSRR
;
A
#
# COMPACT_ATOMS: atom_id res chain seq x y z
N MET A 1 -1.05 -29.92 -0.70
CA MET A 1 0.04 -29.03 -1.18
C MET A 1 -0.50 -27.68 -1.66
N MET A 2 -1.65 -27.65 -2.36
CA MET A 2 -2.34 -26.43 -2.81
C MET A 2 -2.65 -25.41 -1.72
N ASP A 3 -3.01 -25.84 -0.50
CA ASP A 3 -3.33 -24.88 0.58
C ASP A 3 -2.13 -24.02 1.00
N LYS A 4 -0.92 -24.60 1.01
CA LYS A 4 0.31 -23.86 1.35
C LYS A 4 0.64 -22.81 0.30
N PHE A 5 0.44 -23.11 -0.98
CA PHE A 5 0.61 -22.15 -2.07
C PHE A 5 -0.42 -21.03 -2.02
N ARG A 6 -1.69 -21.35 -1.71
CA ARG A 6 -2.75 -20.35 -1.57
C ARG A 6 -2.48 -19.39 -0.41
N THR A 7 -2.00 -19.91 0.73
CA THR A 7 -1.60 -19.09 1.87
C THR A 7 -0.37 -18.21 1.56
N LEU A 8 0.62 -18.75 0.85
CA LEU A 8 1.80 -17.97 0.40
C LEU A 8 1.41 -16.87 -0.58
N ALA A 9 0.57 -17.16 -1.57
CA ALA A 9 0.08 -16.17 -2.52
C ALA A 9 -0.73 -15.07 -1.81
N ALA A 10 -1.56 -15.43 -0.83
CA ALA A 10 -2.29 -14.45 -0.01
C ALA A 10 -1.34 -13.59 0.85
N MET A 11 -0.30 -14.17 1.45
CA MET A 11 0.72 -13.41 2.16
C MET A 11 1.45 -12.44 1.25
N VAL A 12 1.93 -12.93 0.09
CA VAL A 12 2.64 -12.12 -0.89
C VAL A 12 1.75 -10.97 -1.38
N GLY A 13 0.49 -11.24 -1.72
CA GLY A 13 -0.49 -10.21 -2.09
C GLY A 13 -0.67 -9.16 -0.99
N MET A 14 -0.86 -9.59 0.26
CA MET A 14 -1.00 -8.68 1.40
C MET A 14 0.27 -7.88 1.70
N THR A 15 1.46 -8.42 1.44
CA THR A 15 2.74 -7.71 1.57
C THR A 15 2.99 -6.72 0.45
N LEU A 16 2.47 -6.96 -0.75
CA LEU A 16 2.69 -6.11 -1.92
C LEU A 16 1.70 -4.94 -2.00
N ILE A 17 0.51 -5.03 -1.37
CA ILE A 17 -0.48 -3.95 -1.38
C ILE A 17 0.09 -2.62 -0.83
N GLY A 18 0.82 -2.66 0.28
CA GLY A 18 1.44 -1.47 0.88
C GLY A 18 2.44 -0.78 -0.07
N PRO A 19 3.49 -1.48 -0.54
CA PRO A 19 4.44 -0.95 -1.52
C PRO A 19 3.81 -0.46 -2.81
N ILE A 20 2.81 -1.16 -3.34
CA ILE A 20 2.10 -0.75 -4.57
C ILE A 20 1.33 0.55 -4.34
N LEU A 21 0.58 0.66 -3.24
CA LEU A 21 -0.14 1.89 -2.88
C LEU A 21 0.83 3.05 -2.61
N MET A 22 1.97 2.78 -1.98
CA MET A 22 3.00 3.77 -1.72
C MET A 22 3.63 4.26 -3.04
N GLY A 23 4.00 3.35 -3.93
CA GLY A 23 4.52 3.67 -5.26
C GLY A 23 3.53 4.48 -6.09
N PHE A 24 2.24 4.11 -6.09
CA PHE A 24 1.18 4.87 -6.74
C PHE A 24 1.07 6.30 -6.18
N SER A 25 1.10 6.44 -4.84
CA SER A 25 1.01 7.75 -4.17
C SER A 25 2.21 8.64 -4.52
N VAL A 26 3.42 8.08 -4.55
CA VAL A 26 4.64 8.80 -4.94
C VAL A 26 4.59 9.22 -6.41
N VAL A 27 4.13 8.35 -7.31
CA VAL A 27 3.96 8.69 -8.74
C VAL A 27 2.94 9.82 -8.91
N CYS A 28 1.81 9.76 -8.20
CA CYS A 28 0.82 10.84 -8.20
C CYS A 28 1.44 12.15 -7.70
N LEU A 29 2.25 12.10 -6.63
CA LEU A 29 2.92 13.28 -6.07
C LEU A 29 3.97 13.87 -7.02
N ILE A 30 4.76 13.03 -7.72
CA ILE A 30 5.75 13.48 -8.72
C ILE A 30 5.05 14.09 -9.94
N ARG A 31 3.95 13.49 -10.40
CA ARG A 31 3.17 14.02 -11.52
C ARG A 31 2.34 15.25 -11.15
N GLY A 32 2.06 15.46 -9.87
CA GLY A 32 1.15 16.51 -9.40
C GLY A 32 -0.31 16.26 -9.80
N GLU A 33 -0.65 15.04 -10.20
CA GLU A 33 -1.97 14.68 -10.75
C GLU A 33 -2.45 13.34 -10.20
N LEU A 34 -3.72 13.30 -9.80
CA LEU A 34 -4.44 12.10 -9.40
C LEU A 34 -5.32 11.66 -10.58
N PRO A 35 -5.10 10.45 -11.14
CA PRO A 35 -5.90 9.95 -12.24
C PRO A 35 -7.30 9.59 -11.72
N ILE A 36 -8.26 10.51 -11.87
CA ILE A 36 -9.67 10.26 -11.61
C ILE A 36 -10.37 10.06 -12.96
N ARG A 37 -11.22 9.04 -13.03
CA ARG A 37 -11.85 8.44 -14.23
C ARG A 37 -12.44 9.42 -15.25
N HIS A 38 -12.75 10.66 -14.86
CA HIS A 38 -13.34 11.67 -15.72
C HIS A 38 -12.60 13.03 -15.73
N SER A 39 -11.59 13.23 -14.89
CA SER A 39 -10.82 14.49 -14.81
C SER A 39 -9.51 14.26 -14.06
N ALA A 40 -8.40 14.85 -14.50
CA ALA A 40 -7.18 14.85 -13.72
C ALA A 40 -7.38 15.80 -12.52
N PHE A 41 -7.33 15.27 -11.29
CA PHE A 41 -7.35 16.12 -10.10
C PHE A 41 -5.93 16.61 -9.86
N THR A 42 -5.66 17.87 -10.18
CA THR A 42 -4.31 18.42 -10.17
C THR A 42 -4.00 19.15 -8.87
N ALA A 43 -2.73 19.17 -8.49
CA ALA A 43 -2.24 19.99 -7.39
C ALA A 43 -2.38 21.50 -7.69
N ALA A 44 -2.51 21.88 -8.96
CA ALA A 44 -2.65 23.28 -9.38
C ALA A 44 -4.07 23.81 -9.08
N ASP A 45 -5.11 23.00 -9.30
CA ASP A 45 -6.50 23.42 -9.07
C ASP A 45 -6.83 23.45 -7.57
N HIS A 46 -6.40 22.42 -6.83
CA HIS A 46 -6.76 22.22 -5.43
C HIS A 46 -5.58 21.69 -4.59
N PRO A 47 -4.55 22.50 -4.32
CA PRO A 47 -3.31 22.05 -3.66
C PRO A 47 -3.57 21.46 -2.27
N ILE A 48 -4.40 22.13 -1.45
CA ILE A 48 -4.66 21.70 -0.07
C ILE A 48 -5.33 20.32 -0.04
N LEU A 49 -6.32 20.10 -0.91
CA LEU A 49 -7.02 18.82 -1.01
C LEU A 49 -6.10 17.74 -1.58
N PHE A 50 -5.33 18.06 -2.61
CA PHE A 50 -4.38 17.14 -3.23
C PHE A 50 -3.36 16.60 -2.22
N TYR A 51 -2.66 17.49 -1.51
CA TYR A 51 -1.65 17.07 -0.53
C TYR A 51 -2.27 16.33 0.66
N SER A 52 -3.47 16.72 1.10
CA SER A 52 -4.16 16.02 2.19
C SER A 52 -4.53 14.58 1.80
N ILE A 53 -5.06 14.38 0.59
CA ILE A 53 -5.41 13.05 0.07
C ILE A 53 -4.16 12.18 -0.06
N ILE A 54 -3.10 12.72 -0.66
CA ILE A 54 -1.82 12.00 -0.81
C ILE A 54 -1.22 11.64 0.55
N PHE A 55 -1.30 12.54 1.54
CA PHE A 55 -0.82 12.27 2.90
C PHE A 55 -1.59 11.13 3.57
N VAL A 56 -2.93 11.10 3.44
CA VAL A 56 -3.76 9.99 3.95
C VAL A 56 -3.44 8.68 3.26
N LEU A 57 -3.23 8.70 1.94
CA LEU A 57 -2.83 7.52 1.16
C LEU A 57 -1.46 6.98 1.60
N LEU A 58 -0.46 7.85 1.74
CA LEU A 58 0.87 7.50 2.24
C LEU A 58 0.82 6.92 3.65
N TYR A 59 0.08 7.55 4.56
CA TYR A 59 -0.06 7.07 5.92
C TYR A 59 -0.75 5.71 5.99
N SER A 60 -1.82 5.52 5.20
CA SER A 60 -2.53 4.25 5.10
C SER A 60 -1.65 3.15 4.52
N ALA A 61 -0.89 3.44 3.46
CA ALA A 61 0.07 2.52 2.87
C ALA A 61 1.16 2.11 3.87
N PHE A 62 1.67 3.06 4.64
CA PHE A 62 2.65 2.81 5.69
C PHE A 62 2.09 1.90 6.79
N LYS A 63 0.86 2.16 7.25
CA LYS A 63 0.18 1.29 8.23
C LYS A 63 -0.05 -0.12 7.68
N CYS A 64 -0.47 -0.25 6.43
CA CYS A 64 -0.58 -1.55 5.76
C CYS A 64 0.76 -2.28 5.70
N ALA A 65 1.85 -1.59 5.37
CA ALA A 65 3.19 -2.17 5.37
C ALA A 65 3.61 -2.65 6.78
N GLN A 66 3.35 -1.86 7.82
CA GLN A 66 3.62 -2.24 9.22
C GLN A 66 2.85 -3.52 9.62
N ILE A 67 1.55 -3.57 9.34
CA ILE A 67 0.72 -4.75 9.64
C ILE A 67 1.25 -5.97 8.89
N SER A 68 1.63 -5.80 7.62
CA SER A 68 2.12 -6.89 6.80
C SER A 68 3.47 -7.43 7.30
N VAL A 69 4.39 -6.55 7.71
CA VAL A 69 5.66 -6.93 8.33
C VAL A 69 5.43 -7.62 9.68
N MET A 70 4.54 -7.09 10.53
CA MET A 70 4.19 -7.74 11.80
C MET A 70 3.61 -9.14 11.59
N PHE A 71 2.77 -9.32 10.57
CA PHE A 71 2.22 -10.62 10.21
C PHE A 71 3.30 -11.59 9.74
N ALA A 72 4.21 -11.14 8.87
CA ALA A 72 5.34 -11.94 8.39
C ALA A 72 6.26 -12.37 9.54
N ILE A 73 6.60 -11.46 10.46
CA ILE A 73 7.40 -11.76 11.65
C ILE A 73 6.66 -12.73 12.56
N GLY A 74 5.37 -12.50 12.83
CA GLY A 74 4.54 -13.38 13.65
C GLY A 74 4.45 -14.80 13.09
N TYR A 75 4.28 -14.93 11.78
CA TYR A 75 4.26 -16.23 11.10
C TYR A 75 5.61 -16.95 11.17
N LEU A 76 6.72 -16.24 10.90
CA LEU A 76 8.07 -16.80 11.02
C LEU A 76 8.38 -17.28 12.44
N ARG A 77 7.99 -16.48 13.46
CA ARG A 77 8.20 -16.82 14.87
C ARG A 77 7.33 -18.01 15.31
N GLY A 78 6.08 -18.09 14.82
CA GLY A 78 5.19 -19.22 15.05
C GLY A 78 5.67 -20.51 14.40
N ARG A 79 6.30 -20.42 13.23
CA ARG A 79 6.92 -21.56 12.54
C ARG A 79 8.22 -22.03 13.20
N SER A 80 8.98 -21.15 13.86
CA SER A 80 10.19 -21.54 14.58
C SER A 80 9.93 -22.25 15.92
N ARG A 81 8.71 -22.13 16.48
CA ARG A 81 8.29 -22.78 17.74
C ARG A 81 7.58 -24.13 17.56
N ARG A 82 7.31 -24.55 16.33
CA ARG A 82 6.78 -25.88 15.98
C ARG A 82 7.86 -26.67 15.27
#